data_AF-S8F266-F1
#
_entry.id   AF-S8F266-F1
#
_cell.length_a   1.000
_cell.length_b   1.000
_cell.length_c   1.000
_cell.angle_alpha   90.00
_cell.angle_beta   90.00
_cell.angle_gamma   90.00
#
_symmetry.space_group_name_H-M   'P 1'
#
loop_
_entity.id
_entity.type
_entity.pdbx_description
1 polymer ?
#
loop_
_entity_poly.entity_id
_entity_poly.type
_entity_poly.pdbx_seq_one_letter_code
_entity_poly.pdbx_strand_id
1 'polypeptide(L)' 'LAYSSYPEGCILITNAMKILDPHLHDGVHKLRDGKRFVKEGEKLYLECTDTLAGSVVTLSKCVHNFSHFTGCTLGEAI' A
#
# COMPACT_ATOMS: atom_id res chain seq x y z
N LEU A 1 1.18 -7.10 -14.96
CA LEU A 1 0.30 -6.27 -14.11
C LEU A 1 -1.08 -6.22 -14.75
N ALA A 2 -2.17 -5.97 -13.99
CA ALA A 2 -3.51 -5.82 -14.57
C ALA A 2 -3.53 -4.80 -15.72
N TYR A 3 -2.77 -3.72 -15.56
CA TYR A 3 -2.51 -2.71 -16.58
C TYR A 3 -2.03 -3.28 -17.93
N SER A 4 -1.17 -4.30 -17.95
CA SER A 4 -0.66 -4.90 -19.19
C SER A 4 -1.73 -5.68 -19.97
N SER A 5 -2.84 -6.05 -19.32
CA SER A 5 -3.92 -6.84 -19.92
C SER A 5 -5.14 -6.00 -20.28
N TYR A 6 -5.49 -5.02 -19.44
CA TYR A 6 -6.61 -4.09 -19.69
C TYR A 6 -6.29 -2.72 -19.07
N PRO A 7 -5.50 -1.87 -19.76
CA PRO A 7 -5.08 -0.57 -19.24
C PRO A 7 -6.25 0.32 -18.83
N GLU A 8 -7.30 0.39 -19.64
CA GLU A 8 -8.45 1.29 -19.48
C GLU A 8 -9.32 0.91 -18.28
N GLY A 9 -9.29 -0.36 -17.86
CA GLY A 9 -9.98 -0.85 -16.67
C GLY A 9 -9.12 -0.87 -15.41
N CYS A 10 -7.85 -0.49 -15.50
CA CYS A 10 -6.92 -0.56 -14.37
C CYS A 10 -7.05 0.68 -13.48
N ILE A 11 -7.60 0.52 -12.28
CA ILE A 11 -7.71 1.59 -11.29
C ILE A 11 -6.63 1.42 -10.23
N LEU A 12 -5.78 2.45 -10.06
CA LEU A 12 -4.78 2.49 -9.02
C LEU A 12 -5.42 2.87 -7.67
N ILE A 13 -5.22 2.04 -6.65
CA ILE A 13 -5.70 2.29 -5.29
C ILE A 13 -4.54 2.17 -4.29
N THR A 14 -4.65 2.87 -3.16
CA THR A 14 -3.69 2.70 -2.06
C THR A 14 -4.06 1.53 -1.15
N ASN A 15 -5.36 1.33 -0.88
CA ASN A 15 -5.85 0.52 0.24
C ASN A 15 -5.19 0.94 1.58
N ALA A 16 -4.93 2.24 1.73
CA ALA A 16 -4.22 2.78 2.88
C ALA A 16 -5.06 2.71 4.15
N MET A 17 -4.42 2.29 5.23
CA MET A 17 -5.00 2.25 6.57
C MET A 17 -4.79 3.59 7.27
N LYS A 18 -5.61 3.89 8.29
CA LYS A 18 -5.48 5.10 9.15
C LYS A 18 -4.10 5.29 9.80
N ILE A 19 -3.28 4.26 9.75
CA ILE A 19 -1.97 4.16 10.38
C ILE A 19 -0.83 4.57 9.43
N LEU A 20 -1.17 5.02 8.21
CA LEU A 20 -0.29 5.84 7.38
C LEU A 20 -0.09 7.19 8.09
N ASP A 21 0.70 7.16 9.15
CA ASP A 21 1.01 8.27 10.03
C ASP A 21 2.53 8.48 10.00
N PRO A 22 3.01 9.66 9.59
CA PRO A 22 4.44 9.95 9.48
C PRO A 22 5.18 9.90 10.83
N HIS A 23 4.45 9.95 11.95
CA HIS A 23 5.00 9.85 13.29
C HIS A 23 4.94 8.43 13.87
N LEU A 24 4.30 7.49 13.15
CA LEU A 24 4.18 6.11 13.59
C LEU A 24 5.41 5.30 13.17
N HIS A 25 6.27 5.04 14.15
CA HIS A 25 7.42 4.17 13.98
C HIS A 25 7.02 2.71 13.74
N ASP A 26 7.95 1.97 13.15
CA ASP A 26 7.83 0.52 12.97
C ASP A 26 7.67 -0.19 14.32
N GLY A 27 7.00 -1.34 14.29
CA GLY A 27 6.68 -2.12 15.47
C GLY A 27 5.22 -2.56 15.52
N VAL A 28 4.81 -3.01 16.72
CA VAL A 28 3.51 -3.65 16.90
C VAL A 28 2.49 -2.70 17.52
N HIS A 29 1.35 -2.54 16.85
CA HIS A 29 0.34 -1.54 17.18
C HIS A 29 -1.06 -2.15 17.24
N LYS A 30 -1.97 -1.51 17.99
CA LYS A 30 -3.35 -2.01 18.16
C LYS A 30 -4.24 -1.65 16.96
N LEU A 31 -4.96 -2.66 16.47
CA LEU A 31 -6.10 -2.54 15.58
C LEU A 31 -7.41 -2.53 16.40
N ARG A 32 -8.55 -2.35 15.74
CA ARG A 32 -9.87 -2.57 16.36
C ARG A 32 -10.03 -4.04 16.78
N ASP A 33 -10.91 -4.26 17.75
CA ASP A 33 -11.33 -5.59 18.21
C ASP A 33 -10.21 -6.47 18.77
N GLY A 34 -9.23 -5.84 19.43
CA GLY A 34 -8.14 -6.53 20.12
C GLY A 34 -7.07 -7.11 19.19
N LYS A 35 -7.22 -6.99 17.87
CA LYS A 35 -6.19 -7.39 16.91
C LYS A 35 -5.00 -6.44 16.97
N ARG A 36 -3.82 -6.91 16.56
CA ARG A 36 -2.61 -6.11 16.43
C ARG A 36 -2.03 -6.27 15.03
N PHE A 37 -1.31 -5.24 14.58
CA PHE A 37 -0.55 -5.29 13.34
C PHE A 37 0.92 -5.01 13.61
N VAL A 38 1.77 -5.51 12.72
CA VAL A 38 3.21 -5.23 12.69
C VAL A 38 3.49 -4.34 11.49
N LYS A 39 4.05 -3.15 11.74
CA LYS A 39 4.49 -2.20 10.71
C LYS A 39 6.00 -2.33 10.52
N GLU A 40 6.43 -2.51 9.28
CA GLU A 40 7.84 -2.57 8.86
C GLU A 40 8.02 -1.78 7.56
N GLY A 41 8.51 -0.55 7.67
CA GLY A 41 8.55 0.40 6.56
C GLY A 41 7.15 0.65 5.97
N GLU A 42 6.98 0.27 4.70
CA GLU A 42 5.70 0.36 3.97
C GLU A 42 4.83 -0.91 4.11
N LYS A 43 5.34 -1.95 4.77
CA LYS A 43 4.65 -3.24 4.95
C LYS A 43 3.82 -3.25 6.22
N LEU A 44 2.70 -3.98 6.14
CA LEU A 44 1.73 -4.05 7.21
C LEU A 44 1.10 -5.45 7.29
N TYR A 45 1.31 -6.14 8.41
CA TYR A 45 0.85 -7.51 8.62
C TYR A 45 0.00 -7.63 9.90
N LEU A 46 -0.92 -8.60 9.94
CA LEU A 46 -1.55 -9.00 11.21
C LEU A 46 -0.52 -9.73 12.07
N GLU A 47 -0.44 -9.38 13.36
CA GLU A 47 0.51 -9.97 14.31
C GLU A 47 0.43 -11.51 14.30
N CYS A 48 1.60 -12.17 14.32
CA CYS A 48 1.74 -13.62 14.27
C CYS A 48 1.24 -14.30 12.98
N THR A 49 1.09 -13.57 11.87
CA THR A 49 0.70 -14.12 10.57
C THR A 49 1.41 -13.42 9.41
N ASP A 50 1.35 -14.00 8.22
CA ASP A 50 1.78 -13.36 6.97
C ASP A 50 0.63 -12.62 6.25
N THR A 51 -0.51 -12.44 6.93
CA THR A 51 -1.69 -11.81 6.35
C THR A 51 -1.47 -10.30 6.24
N LEU A 52 -1.53 -9.76 5.03
CA LEU A 52 -1.49 -8.31 4.81
C LEU A 52 -2.71 -7.63 5.44
N ALA A 53 -2.46 -6.55 6.18
CA ALA A 53 -3.51 -5.82 6.91
C ALA A 53 -3.84 -4.46 6.27
N GLY A 54 -3.85 -4.39 4.95
CA GLY A 54 -3.93 -3.14 4.17
C GLY A 54 -2.55 -2.60 3.80
N SER A 55 -2.46 -1.30 3.54
CA SER A 55 -1.18 -0.66 3.21
C SER A 55 -0.91 0.60 4.06
N VAL A 56 0.35 1.02 4.06
CA VAL A 56 0.80 2.32 4.57
C VAL A 56 1.67 3.02 3.52
N VAL A 57 1.19 3.02 2.28
CA VAL A 57 1.83 3.71 1.16
C VAL A 57 1.00 4.90 0.69
N THR A 58 1.65 5.99 0.31
CA THR A 58 0.98 7.18 -0.24
C THR A 58 0.61 6.98 -1.71
N LEU A 59 -0.41 7.70 -2.20
CA LEU A 59 -0.78 7.64 -3.61
C LEU A 59 0.35 8.11 -4.54
N SER A 60 1.10 9.16 -4.14
CA SER A 60 2.27 9.63 -4.89
C SER A 60 3.32 8.52 -5.06
N LYS A 61 3.62 7.77 -4.00
CA LYS A 61 4.52 6.62 -4.08
C LYS A 61 3.96 5.51 -4.97
N CYS A 62 2.65 5.24 -4.90
CA CYS A 62 1.99 4.30 -5.80
C CYS A 62 2.14 4.71 -7.27
N VAL A 63 1.96 5.98 -7.61
CA VAL A 63 2.11 6.49 -8.99
C VAL A 63 3.54 6.29 -9.50
N HIS A 64 4.56 6.63 -8.70
CA HIS A 64 5.96 6.40 -9.07
C HIS A 64 6.28 4.91 -9.25
N ASN A 65 5.82 4.07 -8.32
CA ASN A 65 6.00 2.63 -8.40
C ASN A 65 5.27 2.05 -9.63
N PHE A 66 4.05 2.52 -9.91
CA PHE A 66 3.24 2.08 -11.05
C PHE A 66 3.95 2.38 -12.37
N SER A 67 4.35 3.63 -12.61
CA SER A 67 5.11 4.03 -13.80
C SER A 67 6.41 3.22 -13.95
N HIS A 68 7.14 3.01 -12.85
CA HIS A 68 8.36 2.20 -12.88
C HIS A 68 8.09 0.72 -13.22
N PHE A 69 7.02 0.12 -12.70
CA PHE A 69 6.73 -1.30 -12.92
C PHE A 69 6.02 -1.59 -14.25
N THR A 70 5.25 -0.64 -14.79
CA THR A 70 4.55 -0.81 -16.07
C THR A 70 5.35 -0.27 -17.25
N GLY A 71 6.28 0.66 -17.01
CA GLY A 71 6.96 1.43 -18.04
C GLY A 71 6.12 2.54 -18.67
N CYS A 72 4.91 2.81 -18.15
CA CYS A 72 4.10 3.93 -18.62
C CYS A 72 4.69 5.27 -18.18
N THR A 73 4.33 6.33 -18.91
CA THR A 73 4.70 7.69 -18.55
C THR A 73 4.02 8.12 -17.25
N LEU A 74 4.57 9.13 -16.58
CA LEU A 74 3.93 9.70 -15.40
C LEU A 74 2.53 10.27 -15.71
N GLY A 75 2.31 10.75 -16.93
CA GLY A 75 1.00 11.24 -17.39
C GLY A 75 -0.05 10.15 -17.56
N GLU A 76 0.35 8.92 -17.92
CA GLU A 76 -0.55 7.76 -17.98
C GLU A 76 -0.83 7.16 -16.59
N ALA A 77 -0.01 7.49 -15.59
CA ALA A 77 -0.13 7.00 -14.23
C ALA A 77 -1.02 7.91 -13.33
N ILE A 78 -1.51 9.04 -13.84
CA ILE A 78 -2.34 10.05 -13.16
C ILE A 78 -3.68 10.16 -13.88
#